data_AF-A0A941V171-F1
#
_entry.id   AF-A0A941V171-F1
#
_cell.length_a   1.000
_cell.length_b   1.000
_cell.length_c   1.000
_cell.angle_alpha   90.00
_cell.angle_beta   90.00
_cell.angle_gamma   90.00
#
_symmetry.space_group_name_H-M   'P 1'
#
loop_
_entity.id
_entity.type
_entity.pdbx_description
1 polymer ?
#
loop_
_entity_poly.entity_id
_entity_poly.type
_entity_poly.pdbx_seq_one_letter_code
_entity_poly.pdbx_strand_id
1 'polypeptide(L)' 'MRRIFLSGLILLLLGSAAWAGDPPHPAAPVEMAGLKAPAQITRDEDGIFHVRAGNADDLYFLNGWVHARDRLFQMDN' A
#
# COMPACT_ATOMS: atom_id res chain seq x y z
N MET A 1 18.85 8.34 41.60
CA MET A 1 17.59 7.77 41.08
C MET A 1 17.04 8.50 39.84
N ARG A 2 16.82 9.83 39.86
CA ARG A 2 16.27 10.59 38.70
C ARG A 2 16.98 10.40 37.35
N ARG A 3 18.32 10.29 37.35
CA ARG A 3 19.14 10.12 36.13
C ARG A 3 18.96 8.75 35.45
N ILE A 4 18.71 7.70 36.22
CA ILE A 4 18.54 6.32 35.71
C ILE A 4 17.20 6.19 34.98
N PHE A 5 16.15 6.85 35.50
CA PHE A 5 14.84 6.93 34.85
C PHE A 5 14.89 7.71 33.54
N LEU A 6 15.64 8.81 33.50
CA LEU A 6 15.83 9.61 32.28
C LEU A 6 16.54 8.83 31.17
N SER A 7 17.60 8.10 31.50
CA SER A 7 18.30 7.25 30.51
C SER A 7 17.43 6.09 30.02
N GLY A 8 16.60 5.49 30.89
CA GLY A 8 15.64 4.46 30.49
C GLY A 8 14.58 4.99 29.51
N LEU A 9 14.04 6.19 29.77
CA LEU A 9 13.07 6.83 28.87
C LEU A 9 13.69 7.22 27.53
N ILE A 10 14.94 7.69 27.52
CA ILE A 10 15.68 8.01 26.30
C ILE A 10 15.93 6.75 25.46
N LEU A 11 16.32 5.64 26.08
CA LEU A 11 16.46 4.35 25.41
C LEU A 11 15.15 3.83 24.83
N LEU A 12 14.03 4.03 25.54
CA LEU A 12 12.70 3.65 25.05
C LEU A 12 12.28 4.49 23.82
N LEU A 13 12.54 5.80 23.85
CA LEU A 13 12.22 6.72 22.75
C LEU A 13 13.11 6.48 21.52
N LEU A 14 14.42 6.26 21.72
CA LEU A 14 15.34 5.90 20.65
C LEU A 14 15.02 4.54 20.04
N GLY A 15 14.63 3.57 20.88
CA GLY A 15 14.10 2.30 20.44
C GLY A 15 12.87 2.49 19.56
N SER A 16 11.89 3.29 19.99
CA SER A 16 10.65 3.54 19.23
C SER A 16 10.91 4.12 17.83
N ALA A 17 11.86 5.06 17.72
CA ALA A 17 12.21 5.67 16.44
C ALA A 17 12.89 4.68 15.48
N ALA A 18 13.62 3.69 15.99
CA ALA A 18 14.28 2.66 15.17
C ALA A 18 13.30 1.61 14.61
N TRP A 19 12.06 1.56 15.11
CA TRP A 19 11.01 0.65 14.63
C TRP A 19 10.02 1.34 13.68
N ALA A 20 10.20 2.63 13.43
CA ALA A 20 9.49 3.30 12.35
C ALA A 20 10.01 2.71 11.02
N GLY A 21 9.19 1.88 10.37
CA GLY A 21 9.51 1.32 9.07
C GLY A 21 9.71 2.41 8.01
N ASP A 22 10.29 2.04 6.87
CA ASP A 22 10.50 2.98 5.78
C ASP A 22 9.18 3.65 5.37
N PRO A 23 9.19 4.97 5.15
CA PRO A 23 8.01 5.63 4.60
C PRO A 23 7.67 5.00 3.25
N PRO A 24 6.38 4.89 2.89
CA PRO A 24 5.97 4.30 1.63
C PRO A 24 6.58 5.10 0.48
N HIS A 25 7.44 4.44 -0.29
CA HIS A 25 7.98 5.01 -1.52
C HIS A 25 7.01 4.69 -2.66
N PRO A 26 6.73 5.66 -3.56
CA PRO A 26 5.93 5.36 -4.74
C PRO A 26 6.63 4.26 -5.54
N ALA A 27 5.91 3.17 -5.78
CA ALA A 27 6.42 2.06 -6.56
C ALA A 27 6.80 2.54 -7.97
N ALA A 28 7.88 1.99 -8.52
CA ALA A 28 8.21 2.20 -9.92
C ALA A 28 7.03 1.72 -10.80
N PRO A 29 6.69 2.44 -11.89
CA PRO A 29 5.69 1.97 -12.83
C PRO A 29 6.04 0.58 -13.35
N VAL A 30 5.03 -0.27 -13.50
CA VAL A 30 5.16 -1.63 -14.04
C VAL A 30 4.37 -1.72 -15.32
N GLU A 31 4.99 -2.26 -16.37
CA GLU A 31 4.30 -2.57 -17.63
C GLU A 31 3.30 -3.71 -17.41
N MET A 32 2.06 -3.49 -17.83
CA MET A 32 0.98 -4.46 -17.70
C MET A 32 0.38 -4.75 -19.06
N ALA A 33 0.44 -6.01 -19.48
CA ALA A 33 -0.19 -6.45 -20.71
C ALA A 33 -1.71 -6.17 -20.69
N GLY A 34 -2.22 -5.60 -21.78
CA GLY A 34 -3.64 -5.27 -21.94
C GLY A 34 -4.02 -3.84 -21.54
N LEU A 35 -3.16 -3.11 -20.84
CA LEU A 35 -3.38 -1.71 -20.51
C LEU A 35 -3.11 -0.82 -21.73
N LYS A 36 -4.05 0.06 -22.09
CA LYS A 36 -3.97 0.93 -23.28
C LYS A 36 -3.46 2.34 -22.97
N ALA A 37 -3.57 2.78 -21.72
CA ALA A 37 -3.12 4.08 -21.23
C ALA A 37 -2.58 3.96 -19.79
N PRO A 38 -1.81 4.95 -19.30
CA PRO A 38 -1.35 4.95 -17.92
C PRO A 38 -2.49 4.86 -16.91
N ALA A 39 -2.27 4.10 -15.84
CA ALA A 39 -3.20 3.92 -14.75
C ALA A 39 -2.47 3.82 -13.41
N GLN A 40 -3.21 4.06 -12.33
CA GLN A 40 -2.70 4.03 -10.96
C GLN A 40 -3.68 3.26 -10.07
N ILE A 41 -3.13 2.35 -9.26
CA ILE A 41 -3.84 1.66 -8.19
C ILE A 41 -3.17 2.06 -6.89
N THR A 42 -3.94 2.55 -5.92
CA THR A 42 -3.48 2.79 -4.55
C THR A 42 -4.36 2.01 -3.59
N ARG A 43 -3.75 1.45 -2.54
CA ARG A 43 -4.49 0.81 -1.44
C ARG A 43 -4.36 1.69 -0.22
N ASP A 44 -5.48 2.08 0.38
CA ASP A 44 -5.47 2.89 1.59
C ASP A 44 -5.25 2.04 2.85
N GLU A 45 -5.27 2.69 4.01
CA GLU A 45 -5.02 2.09 5.32
C GLU A 45 -6.09 1.06 5.71
N ASP A 46 -7.34 1.25 5.24
CA ASP A 46 -8.45 0.32 5.43
C ASP A 46 -8.40 -0.86 4.44
N GLY A 47 -7.41 -0.86 3.55
CA GLY A 47 -7.18 -1.91 2.56
C GLY A 47 -8.04 -1.77 1.31
N ILE A 48 -8.69 -0.62 1.09
CA ILE A 48 -9.57 -0.35 -0.06
C ILE A 48 -8.71 0.09 -1.26
N PHE A 49 -8.98 -0.51 -2.42
CA PHE A 49 -8.34 -0.13 -3.67
C PHE A 49 -9.03 1.07 -4.32
N HIS A 50 -8.24 2.09 -4.64
CA HIS A 50 -8.63 3.22 -5.48
C HIS A 50 -7.95 3.07 -6.84
N VAL A 51 -8.75 3.00 -7.91
CA VAL A 51 -8.27 2.80 -9.29
C VAL A 51 -8.52 4.06 -10.10
N ARG A 52 -7.48 4.58 -10.75
CA ARG A 52 -7.55 5.66 -11.74
C ARG A 52 -6.95 5.19 -13.05
N ALA A 53 -7.64 5.41 -14.17
CA ALA A 53 -7.16 5.03 -15.49
C ALA A 53 -7.42 6.14 -16.51
N GLY A 54 -6.59 6.20 -17.55
CA GLY A 54 -6.74 7.18 -18.63
C GLY A 54 -7.94 6.95 -19.56
N ASN A 55 -8.60 5.79 -19.48
CA ASN A 55 -9.81 5.48 -20.23
C ASN A 55 -10.69 4.47 -19.46
N ALA A 56 -11.93 4.31 -19.92
CA ALA A 56 -12.92 3.45 -19.26
C ALA A 56 -12.60 1.95 -19.39
N ASP A 57 -12.08 1.50 -20.54
CA ASP A 57 -11.73 0.09 -20.75
C ASP A 57 -10.68 -0.38 -19.72
N ASP A 58 -9.62 0.40 -19.55
CA ASP A 58 -8.57 0.13 -18.58
C ASP A 58 -9.08 0.22 -17.13
N LEU A 59 -10.02 1.13 -16.85
CA LEU A 59 -10.66 1.23 -15.53
C LEU A 59 -11.42 -0.06 -15.19
N TYR A 60 -12.23 -0.58 -16.12
CA TYR A 60 -12.97 -1.83 -15.90
C TYR A 60 -12.04 -3.04 -15.80
N PHE A 61 -11.01 -3.11 -16.65
CA PHE A 61 -9.99 -4.15 -16.60
C PHE A 61 -9.29 -4.20 -15.25
N LEU A 62 -8.79 -3.05 -14.77
CA LEU A 62 -8.11 -2.95 -13.48
C LEU A 62 -9.05 -3.16 -12.30
N ASN A 63 -10.31 -2.77 -12.40
CA ASN A 63 -11.30 -3.08 -11.37
C ASN A 63 -11.48 -4.60 -11.21
N GLY A 64 -11.57 -5.35 -12.32
CA GLY A 64 -11.58 -6.81 -12.29
C GLY A 64 -10.29 -7.40 -11.70
N TRP A 65 -9.14 -6.82 -12.05
CA TRP A 65 -7.84 -7.24 -11.52
C TRP A 65 -7.76 -7.09 -9.99
N VAL A 66 -8.19 -5.95 -9.42
CA VAL A 66 -8.18 -5.75 -7.96
C VAL A 66 -9.20 -6.64 -7.25
N HIS A 67 -10.35 -6.93 -7.88
CA HIS A 67 -11.30 -7.91 -7.35
C HIS A 67 -10.71 -9.30 -7.29
N ALA A 68 -10.07 -9.77 -8.37
CA ALA A 68 -9.40 -11.05 -8.38
C ALA A 68 -8.26 -11.11 -7.36
N ARG A 69 -7.49 -10.02 -7.18
CA ARG A 69 -6.40 -9.97 -6.19
C ARG A 69 -6.87 -10.32 -4.78
N ASP A 70 -8.00 -9.79 -4.35
CA ASP A 70 -8.48 -9.94 -2.97
C ASP A 70 -9.54 -11.04 -2.81
N ARG A 71 -10.33 -11.30 -3.85
CA ARG A 71 -11.59 -12.06 -3.77
C ARG A 71 -11.69 -13.18 -4.80
N LEU A 72 -10.61 -13.58 -5.47
CA LEU A 72 -10.66 -14.63 -6.50
C LEU A 72 -11.40 -15.88 -6.01
N PHE A 73 -11.08 -16.38 -4.82
CA PHE A 73 -11.72 -17.57 -4.26
C PHE A 73 -13.22 -17.38 -3.98
N GLN A 74 -13.67 -16.16 -3.72
CA GLN A 74 -15.09 -15.87 -3.50
C GLN A 74 -15.85 -15.82 -4.83
N MET A 75 -15.18 -15.44 -5.92
CA MET A 75 -15.75 -15.35 -7.26
C MET A 75 -15.78 -16.70 -8.00
N ASP A 76 -14.88 -17.62 -7.66
CA ASP A 76 -14.70 -18.93 -8.32
C ASP A 76 -15.66 -20.04 -7.80
N ASN A 77 -16.61 -19.68 -6.91
CA ASN A 77 -17.55 -20.63 -6.28
C ASN A 77 -18.92 -20.66 -6.94
#